data_AF-L0ECT0-F1
#
_entry.id   AF-L0ECT0-F1
#
_cell.length_a   1.000
_cell.length_b   1.000
_cell.length_c   1.000
_cell.angle_alpha   90.00
_cell.angle_beta   90.00
_cell.angle_gamma   90.00
#
_symmetry.space_group_name_H-M   'P 1'
#
loop_
_entity.id
_entity.type
_entity.pdbx_description
1 polymer ?
#
loop_
_entity_poly.entity_id
_entity_poly.type
_entity_poly.pdbx_seq_one_letter_code
_entity_poly.pdbx_strand_id
1 'polypeptide(L)'
;MRCGMGRIPGMLNHVLAAGRRHTVGLREDGTVVAAGNNAYGQCNVDEWRDIVAIAAGCAHTVALRADGTVVAAGSNEYGQCDVSGWSGIRLPAGRE
;
A
#
# COMPACT_ATOMS: atom_id res chain seq x y z
N MET A 1 -3.74 -5.93 -17.85
CA MET A 1 -4.03 -6.86 -16.74
C MET A 1 -4.40 -6.03 -15.53
N ARG A 2 -5.69 -5.92 -15.21
CA ARG A 2 -6.13 -5.34 -13.95
C ARG A 2 -6.11 -6.48 -12.95
N CYS A 3 -5.23 -6.44 -11.94
CA CYS A 3 -5.40 -7.29 -10.77
C CYS A 3 -6.73 -6.86 -10.15
N GLY A 4 -7.79 -7.62 -10.42
CA GLY A 4 -9.07 -7.42 -9.80
C GLY A 4 -8.91 -7.70 -8.32
N MET A 5 -8.79 -6.63 -7.53
CA MET A 5 -8.98 -6.70 -6.10
C MET A 5 -10.49 -6.94 -5.91
N GLY A 6 -10.89 -8.22 -5.93
CA GLY A 6 -12.25 -8.64 -5.60
C GLY A 6 -12.52 -8.20 -4.18
N ARG A 7 -13.32 -7.15 -4.01
CA ARG A 7 -13.78 -6.68 -2.72
C ARG A 7 -14.71 -7.76 -2.16
N ILE A 8 -14.21 -8.58 -1.25
CA ILE A 8 -15.04 -9.50 -0.47
C ILE A 8 -15.64 -8.68 0.68
N PRO A 9 -16.96 -8.44 0.73
CA PRO A 9 -17.57 -7.71 1.83
C PRO A 9 -17.34 -8.46 3.13
N GLY A 10 -16.74 -7.80 4.14
CA GLY A 10 -16.47 -8.38 5.46
C GLY A 10 -14.99 -8.68 5.75
N MET A 11 -14.11 -8.66 4.75
CA MET A 11 -12.65 -8.78 4.95
C MET A 11 -12.03 -7.39 4.92
N LEU A 12 -12.17 -6.65 6.01
CA LEU A 12 -11.57 -5.32 6.14
C LEU A 12 -10.04 -5.48 6.19
N ASN A 13 -9.37 -4.83 5.23
CA ASN A 13 -7.91 -4.67 5.08
C ASN A 13 -7.20 -5.83 4.37
N HIS A 14 -6.64 -5.54 3.18
CA HIS A 14 -5.73 -6.47 2.52
C HIS A 14 -4.42 -6.51 3.29
N VAL A 15 -4.23 -7.60 4.03
CA VAL A 15 -3.06 -7.86 4.88
C VAL A 15 -1.79 -8.11 4.05
N LEU A 16 -1.94 -8.41 2.76
CA LEU A 16 -0.87 -8.78 1.86
C LEU A 16 -1.08 -8.13 0.49
N ALA A 17 -0.01 -7.66 -0.14
CA ALA A 17 0.02 -7.15 -1.50
C ALA A 17 1.24 -7.72 -2.25
N ALA A 18 1.08 -8.04 -3.52
CA ALA A 18 2.14 -8.58 -4.36
C ALA A 18 2.35 -7.71 -5.60
N GLY A 19 3.58 -7.25 -5.78
CA GLY A 19 4.04 -6.53 -6.96
C GLY A 19 4.76 -7.47 -7.95
N ARG A 20 5.43 -6.90 -8.95
CA ARG A 20 6.08 -7.68 -10.03
C ARG A 20 7.23 -8.56 -9.53
N ARG A 21 8.00 -8.07 -8.54
CA ARG A 21 9.19 -8.74 -7.98
C ARG A 21 9.34 -8.50 -6.47
N HIS A 22 8.28 -8.08 -5.81
CA HIS A 22 8.28 -7.84 -4.36
C HIS A 22 6.89 -8.15 -3.79
N THR A 23 6.85 -8.47 -2.51
CA THR A 23 5.64 -8.73 -1.73
C THR A 23 5.68 -7.88 -0.48
N VAL A 24 4.52 -7.40 -0.06
CA VAL A 24 4.34 -6.49 1.05
C VAL A 24 3.28 -7.06 1.96
N GLY A 25 3.50 -7.00 3.27
CA GLY A 25 2.59 -7.46 4.29
C GLY A 25 2.34 -6.40 5.34
N LEU A 26 1.09 -6.23 5.73
CA LEU A 26 0.66 -5.37 6.82
C LEU A 26 0.58 -6.21 8.10
N ARG A 27 1.21 -5.75 9.17
CA ARG A 27 1.13 -6.37 10.49
C ARG A 27 -0.03 -5.76 11.28
N GLU A 28 -0.50 -6.50 12.28
CA GLU A 28 -1.60 -6.07 13.16
C GLU A 28 -1.23 -4.81 13.98
N ASP A 29 0.05 -4.61 14.25
CA ASP A 29 0.58 -3.42 14.94
C ASP A 29 0.61 -2.15 14.07
N GLY A 30 0.10 -2.22 12.82
CA GLY A 30 0.09 -1.10 11.89
C GLY A 30 1.42 -0.85 11.18
N THR A 31 2.41 -1.74 11.34
CA THR A 31 3.68 -1.68 10.60
C THR A 31 3.65 -2.54 9.34
N VAL A 32 4.53 -2.25 8.39
CA VAL A 32 4.57 -2.94 7.09
C VAL A 32 5.92 -3.63 6.92
N VAL A 33 5.89 -4.82 6.33
CA VAL A 33 7.08 -5.55 5.91
C VAL A 33 7.06 -5.74 4.41
N ALA A 34 8.22 -5.64 3.78
CA ALA A 34 8.38 -5.88 2.35
C ALA A 34 9.55 -6.83 2.11
N ALA A 35 9.39 -7.70 1.13
CA ALA A 35 10.41 -8.67 0.73
C ALA A 35 10.49 -8.74 -0.80
N GLY A 36 11.69 -9.00 -1.32
CA GLY A 36 11.96 -9.13 -2.75
C GLY A 36 12.89 -8.06 -3.29
N ASN A 37 12.74 -7.73 -4.58
CA ASN A 37 13.61 -6.77 -5.25
C ASN A 37 13.45 -5.37 -4.68
N ASN A 38 14.55 -4.74 -4.27
CA ASN A 38 14.59 -3.38 -3.72
C ASN A 38 15.48 -2.43 -4.54
N ALA A 39 15.63 -2.66 -5.85
CA ALA A 39 16.54 -1.87 -6.69
C ALA A 39 16.19 -0.37 -6.74
N TYR A 40 14.94 -0.02 -6.47
CA TYR A 40 14.41 1.34 -6.51
C TYR A 40 13.88 1.81 -5.14
N GLY A 41 14.15 1.08 -4.05
CA GLY A 41 13.62 1.41 -2.72
C GLY A 41 12.16 0.99 -2.50
N GLN A 42 11.58 0.13 -3.34
CA GLN A 42 10.18 -0.30 -3.23
C GLN A 42 9.88 -1.14 -1.97
N CYS A 43 10.91 -1.63 -1.28
CA CYS A 43 10.81 -2.31 0.00
C CYS A 43 11.18 -1.41 1.20
N ASN A 44 11.48 -0.13 1.00
CA ASN A 44 11.82 0.80 2.09
C ASN A 44 10.55 1.25 2.83
N VAL A 45 9.99 0.34 3.62
CA VAL A 45 8.72 0.52 4.35
C VAL A 45 8.92 0.57 5.87
N ASP A 46 10.17 0.53 6.34
CA ASP A 46 10.51 0.41 7.76
C ASP A 46 10.07 1.60 8.62
N GLU A 47 9.86 2.76 8.00
CA GLU A 47 9.38 3.98 8.67
C GLU A 47 7.84 4.13 8.65
N TRP A 48 7.13 3.20 8.01
CA TRP A 48 5.68 3.29 7.89
C TRP A 48 5.00 2.82 9.18
N ARG A 49 4.07 3.64 9.67
CA ARG A 49 3.31 3.42 10.92
C ARG A 49 1.84 3.70 10.67
N ASP A 50 1.00 3.10 11.51
CA ASP A 50 -0.45 3.29 11.51
C ASP A 50 -1.10 2.99 10.14
N ILE A 51 -0.56 1.98 9.43
CA ILE A 51 -1.05 1.59 8.12
C ILE A 51 -2.31 0.74 8.26
N VAL A 52 -3.33 1.05 7.46
CA VAL A 52 -4.61 0.34 7.43
C VAL A 52 -4.85 -0.42 6.12
N ALA A 53 -4.15 -0.04 5.04
CA ALA A 53 -4.21 -0.76 3.78
C ALA A 53 -2.90 -0.62 3.00
N ILE A 54 -2.55 -1.65 2.23
CA ILE A 54 -1.35 -1.68 1.40
C ILE A 54 -1.67 -2.08 -0.04
N ALA A 55 -0.89 -1.59 -0.99
CA ALA A 55 -0.90 -2.04 -2.37
C ALA A 55 0.51 -1.99 -2.97
N ALA A 56 0.80 -2.95 -3.84
CA ALA A 56 2.10 -3.11 -4.47
C ALA A 56 1.95 -3.04 -5.99
N GLY A 57 2.79 -2.22 -6.63
CA GLY A 57 2.87 -2.03 -8.07
C GLY A 57 4.03 -2.79 -8.70
N CYS A 58 4.46 -2.38 -9.90
CA CYS A 58 5.58 -3.04 -10.58
C CYS A 58 6.93 -2.80 -9.87
N ALA A 59 7.17 -1.55 -9.45
CA ALA A 59 8.42 -1.10 -8.83
C ALA A 59 8.17 -0.01 -7.77
N HIS A 60 6.95 0.06 -7.23
CA HIS A 60 6.55 0.96 -6.16
C HIS A 60 5.55 0.25 -5.24
N THR A 61 5.47 0.72 -4.00
CA THR A 61 4.54 0.29 -2.98
C THR A 61 3.82 1.53 -2.46
N VAL A 62 2.53 1.42 -2.20
CA VAL A 62 1.72 2.47 -1.57
C VAL A 62 1.01 1.92 -0.35
N ALA A 63 0.84 2.76 0.67
CA ALA A 63 0.12 2.41 1.88
C ALA A 63 -0.75 3.57 2.36
N LEU A 64 -1.92 3.22 2.88
CA LEU A 64 -2.87 4.14 3.47
C LEU A 64 -2.68 4.15 4.99
N ARG A 65 -2.51 5.33 5.56
CA ARG A 65 -2.47 5.55 7.01
C ARG A 65 -3.88 5.73 7.58
N ALA A 66 -4.04 5.41 8.86
CA ALA A 66 -5.30 5.58 9.59
C ALA A 66 -5.79 7.04 9.64
N ASP A 67 -4.87 8.00 9.55
CA ASP A 67 -5.18 9.43 9.45
C ASP A 67 -5.80 9.84 8.11
N GLY A 68 -5.82 8.95 7.11
CA GLY A 68 -6.33 9.18 5.76
C GLY A 68 -5.31 9.76 4.78
N THR A 69 -4.03 9.81 5.16
CA THR A 69 -2.90 10.16 4.28
C THR A 69 -2.30 8.92 3.64
N VAL A 70 -1.60 9.10 2.51
CA VAL A 70 -0.98 8.00 1.76
C VAL A 70 0.53 8.19 1.72
N VAL A 71 1.25 7.09 1.88
CA VAL A 71 2.70 7.02 1.71
C VAL A 71 3.06 6.10 0.56
N ALA A 72 4.14 6.41 -0.12
CA ALA A 72 4.65 5.62 -1.24
C ALA A 72 6.16 5.44 -1.13
N ALA A 73 6.66 4.29 -1.58
CA ALA A 73 8.08 3.96 -1.66
C ALA A 73 8.37 3.23 -2.97
N GLY A 74 9.55 3.47 -3.54
CA GLY A 74 9.98 2.84 -4.78
C GLY A 74 10.32 3.84 -5.88
N SER A 75 10.41 3.33 -7.11
CA SER A 75 10.70 4.15 -8.29
C SER A 75 9.69 5.29 -8.37
N ASN A 76 10.15 6.50 -8.70
CA ASN A 76 9.31 7.66 -8.97
C ASN A 76 9.52 8.26 -10.37
N GLU A 77 10.02 7.48 -11.33
CA GLU A 77 10.37 7.97 -12.67
C GLU A 77 9.18 8.55 -13.45
N TYR A 78 7.95 8.15 -13.12
CA TYR A 78 6.71 8.66 -13.74
C TYR A 78 5.77 9.33 -12.72
N GLY A 79 6.26 9.72 -11.54
CA GLY A 79 5.44 10.37 -10.50
C GLY A 79 4.54 9.41 -9.70
N GLN A 80 4.73 8.09 -9.81
CA GLN A 80 3.92 7.09 -9.07
C GLN A 80 4.00 7.21 -7.53
N CYS A 81 5.02 7.87 -6.98
CA CYS A 81 5.18 8.11 -5.55
C CYS A 81 4.75 9.53 -5.12
N ASP A 82 4.21 10.36 -6.03
CA ASP A 82 3.77 11.73 -5.75
C ASP A 82 2.39 11.76 -5.06
N VAL A 83 2.30 11.06 -3.93
CA VAL A 83 1.06 10.87 -3.12
C VAL A 83 0.95 11.84 -1.94
N SER A 84 1.92 12.74 -1.77
CA SER A 84 1.99 13.67 -0.62
C SER A 84 0.77 14.60 -0.49
N GLY A 85 0.08 14.88 -1.60
CA GLY A 85 -1.15 15.67 -1.60
C GLY A 85 -2.43 14.87 -1.31
N TRP A 86 -2.35 13.55 -1.18
CA TRP A 86 -3.53 12.70 -1.02
C TRP A 86 -3.95 12.65 0.44
N SER A 87 -5.17 13.11 0.72
CA SER A 87 -5.75 13.16 2.06
C SER A 87 -7.23 12.81 2.02
N GLY A 88 -7.78 12.36 3.16
CA GLY A 88 -9.17 11.94 3.24
C GLY A 88 -9.47 10.63 2.50
N ILE A 89 -8.43 9.86 2.15
CA ILE A 89 -8.57 8.56 1.52
C ILE A 89 -9.11 7.59 2.58
N ARG A 90 -10.34 7.13 2.38
CA ARG A 90 -11.00 6.18 3.27
C ARG A 90 -11.78 5.18 2.43
N LEU A 91 -11.96 3.98 2.99
CA LEU A 91 -12.88 3.03 2.39
C LEU A 91 -14.27 3.68 2.38
N PRO A 92 -15.05 3.56 1.29
CA PRO A 92 -16.43 4.02 1.30
C PRO A 92 -17.13 3.26 2.42
N ALA A 93 -17.65 4.00 3.41
CA ALA A 93 -18.58 3.44 4.38
C ALA A 93 -19.69 2.80 3.56
N GLY A 94 -19.95 1.50 3.81
CA GLY A 94 -20.98 0.77 3.10
C GLY A 94 -22.26 1.60 3.11
N ARG A 95 -22.80 1.88 1.91
CA ARG A 95 -24.19 2.27 1.83
C ARG A 95 -24.97 1.00 2.17
N GLU A 96 -25.86 1.16 3.13
CA GLU A 96 -26.82 0.15 3.58
C GLU A 96 -27.58 -0.49 2.41
#